data_AF-A0A3A5VRI6-F1
#
_entry.id   AF-A0A3A5VRI6-F1
#
_cell.length_a   1.000
_cell.length_b   1.000
_cell.length_c   1.000
_cell.angle_alpha   90.00
_cell.angle_beta   90.00
_cell.angle_gamma   90.00
#
_symmetry.space_group_name_H-M   'P 1'
#
loop_
_entity.id
_entity.type
_entity.pdbx_description
1 polymer ?
#
loop_
_entity_poly.entity_id
_entity_poly.type
_entity_poly.pdbx_seq_one_letter_code
_entity_poly.pdbx_strand_id
1 'polypeptide(L)'
;MAMMVHPETALGLAIVVAFLSESAHHSAELNRMERGGRQLASELRQANEHVENLRRALTHRHMELNNAIEELHRRDAVGSPAARELLKRQEEAMTAANNALETRQEQNDVVFNSMERLLNMQVEQTANMQRAMSDLLQHLISQPRGHFTMSDSVVVQEQRNQDTGLSETFNLINEWLDAEAVSSP
;
A
#
# COMPACT_ATOMS: atom_id res chain seq x y z
N MET A 1 47.76 5.41 -107.42
CA MET A 1 49.00 5.96 -106.84
C MET A 1 49.11 5.44 -105.41
N ALA A 2 49.98 4.47 -105.17
CA ALA A 2 50.28 4.01 -103.82
C ALA A 2 51.25 5.01 -103.19
N MET A 3 50.81 5.69 -102.13
CA MET A 3 51.67 6.60 -101.38
C MET A 3 52.73 5.74 -100.68
N MET A 4 53.96 5.76 -101.20
CA MET A 4 55.12 5.13 -100.53
C MET A 4 55.44 5.96 -99.29
N VAL A 5 54.74 5.67 -98.20
CA VAL A 5 55.09 6.16 -96.87
C VAL A 5 56.42 5.52 -96.52
N HIS A 6 57.45 6.33 -96.33
CA HIS A 6 58.76 5.83 -95.94
C HIS A 6 58.65 5.21 -94.55
N PRO A 7 59.25 4.04 -94.28
CA PRO A 7 59.06 3.29 -93.04
C PRO A 7 59.40 4.12 -91.79
N GLU A 8 60.36 5.04 -91.90
CA GLU A 8 60.72 5.98 -90.83
C GLU A 8 59.58 6.96 -90.50
N THR A 9 58.87 7.47 -91.52
CA THR A 9 57.72 8.38 -91.34
C THR A 9 56.48 7.66 -90.79
N ALA A 10 56.29 6.38 -91.14
CA ALA A 10 55.21 5.56 -90.59
C ALA A 10 55.44 5.27 -89.10
N LEU A 11 56.67 4.98 -88.70
CA LEU A 11 57.04 4.69 -87.31
C LEU A 11 56.86 5.93 -86.43
N GLY A 12 57.29 7.11 -86.91
CA GLY A 12 57.05 8.37 -86.20
C GLY A 12 55.57 8.66 -85.99
N LEU A 13 54.74 8.44 -87.00
CA LEU A 13 53.29 8.65 -86.92
C LEU A 13 52.61 7.65 -85.98
N ALA A 14 53.05 6.39 -85.97
CA ALA A 14 52.54 5.37 -85.05
C ALA A 14 52.85 5.69 -83.57
N ILE A 15 54.06 6.19 -83.27
CA ILE A 15 54.43 6.61 -81.91
C ILE A 15 53.55 7.78 -81.45
N VAL A 16 53.34 8.79 -82.29
CA VAL A 16 52.51 9.94 -81.96
C VAL A 16 51.06 9.51 -81.70
N VAL A 17 50.50 8.64 -82.55
CA VAL A 17 49.13 8.12 -82.36
C VAL A 17 49.02 7.27 -81.10
N ALA A 18 49.98 6.39 -80.82
CA ALA A 18 50.01 5.58 -79.61
C ALA A 18 50.07 6.47 -78.35
N PHE A 19 50.93 7.49 -78.34
CA PHE A 19 51.05 8.42 -77.22
C PHE A 19 49.76 9.23 -77.01
N LEU A 20 49.15 9.74 -78.09
CA LEU A 20 47.89 10.46 -78.01
C LEU A 20 46.76 9.55 -77.51
N SER A 21 46.68 8.32 -77.99
CA SER A 21 45.69 7.33 -77.54
C SER A 21 45.87 6.99 -76.06
N GLU A 22 47.10 6.76 -75.61
CA GLU A 22 47.41 6.49 -74.20
C GLU A 22 47.10 7.70 -73.30
N SER A 23 47.46 8.91 -73.74
CA SER A 23 47.13 10.15 -73.01
C SER A 23 45.62 10.40 -72.91
N ALA A 24 44.87 10.12 -73.97
CA ALA A 24 43.42 10.20 -73.99
C ALA A 24 42.81 9.16 -73.05
N HIS A 25 43.33 7.92 -73.06
CA HIS A 25 42.88 6.85 -72.17
C HIS A 25 43.13 7.19 -70.70
N HIS A 26 44.35 7.63 -70.37
CA HIS A 26 44.74 8.00 -69.02
C HIS A 26 43.93 9.18 -68.49
N SER A 27 43.69 10.21 -69.31
CA SER A 27 42.83 11.34 -68.93
C SER A 27 41.37 10.91 -68.70
N ALA A 28 40.85 9.96 -69.48
CA ALA A 28 39.52 9.43 -69.28
C ALA A 28 39.40 8.63 -67.98
N GLU A 29 40.44 7.89 -67.59
CA GLU A 29 40.50 7.16 -66.34
C GLU A 29 40.58 8.09 -65.12
N LEU A 30 41.45 9.11 -65.14
CA LEU A 30 41.51 10.14 -64.11
C LEU A 30 40.16 10.84 -63.94
N ASN A 31 39.52 11.23 -65.04
CA ASN A 31 38.20 11.86 -65.02
C ASN A 31 37.10 10.92 -64.47
N ARG A 32 37.24 9.60 -64.63
CA ARG A 32 36.31 8.61 -64.03
C ARG A 32 36.57 8.47 -62.54
N MET A 33 37.84 8.40 -62.13
CA MET A 33 38.22 8.34 -60.71
C MET A 33 37.80 9.59 -59.95
N GLU A 34 37.99 10.79 -60.52
CA GLU A 34 37.53 12.03 -59.90
C GLU A 34 36.01 12.04 -59.71
N ARG A 35 35.26 11.61 -60.73
CA ARG A 35 33.79 11.53 -60.64
C ARG A 35 33.36 10.50 -59.59
N GLY A 36 34.00 9.33 -59.56
CA GLY A 36 33.75 8.31 -58.54
C GLY A 36 34.08 8.80 -57.13
N GLY A 37 35.20 9.52 -56.96
CA GLY A 37 35.58 10.12 -55.68
C GLY A 37 34.61 11.20 -55.21
N ARG A 38 34.14 12.08 -56.12
CA ARG A 38 33.12 13.08 -55.81
C ARG A 38 31.79 12.44 -55.42
N GLN A 39 31.40 11.37 -56.11
CA GLN A 39 30.18 10.63 -55.81
C GLN A 39 30.28 9.96 -54.43
N LEU A 40 31.39 9.27 -54.13
CA LEU A 40 31.62 8.65 -52.83
C LEU A 40 31.63 9.68 -51.70
N ALA A 41 32.26 10.84 -51.92
CA ALA A 41 32.26 11.94 -50.94
C ALA A 41 30.85 12.47 -50.68
N SER A 42 30.01 12.55 -51.73
CA SER A 42 28.60 12.92 -51.59
C SER A 42 27.80 11.88 -50.81
N GLU A 43 28.00 10.59 -51.11
CA GLU A 43 27.32 9.49 -50.42
C GLU A 43 27.72 9.42 -48.94
N LEU A 44 29.01 9.57 -48.62
CA LEU A 44 29.49 9.64 -47.24
C LEU A 44 28.92 10.85 -46.49
N ARG A 45 28.82 12.01 -47.14
CA ARG A 45 28.21 13.20 -46.55
C ARG A 45 26.74 12.96 -46.24
N GLN A 46 25.99 12.39 -47.17
CA GLN A 46 24.57 12.07 -46.99
C GLN A 46 24.37 11.03 -45.89
N ALA A 47 25.21 9.99 -45.84
CA ALA A 47 25.18 8.99 -44.77
C ALA A 47 25.46 9.62 -43.40
N ASN A 48 26.42 10.55 -43.32
CA ASN A 48 26.74 11.24 -42.07
C ASN A 48 25.57 12.14 -41.61
N GLU A 49 24.93 12.86 -42.53
CA GLU A 49 23.71 13.63 -42.24
C GLU A 49 22.58 12.72 -41.73
N HIS A 50 22.44 11.51 -42.29
CA HIS A 50 21.47 10.52 -41.84
C HIS A 50 21.77 10.00 -40.42
N VAL A 51 23.04 9.70 -40.11
CA VAL A 51 23.47 9.28 -38.77
C VAL A 51 23.19 10.37 -37.74
N GLU A 52 23.47 11.64 -38.07
CA GLU A 52 23.15 12.77 -37.19
C GLU A 52 21.64 12.91 -36.94
N ASN A 53 20.82 12.72 -37.97
CA ASN A 53 19.37 12.74 -37.80
C ASN A 53 18.86 11.59 -36.92
N LEU A 54 19.39 10.38 -37.10
CA LEU A 54 19.08 9.23 -36.24
C LEU A 54 19.49 9.48 -34.79
N ARG A 55 20.67 10.07 -34.58
CA ARG A 55 21.16 10.44 -33.24
C ARG A 55 20.20 11.42 -32.56
N ARG A 56 19.78 12.47 -33.26
CA ARG A 56 18.80 13.44 -32.72
C ARG A 56 17.47 12.78 -32.39
N ALA A 57 16.95 11.93 -33.28
CA ALA A 57 15.71 11.20 -33.04
C ALA A 57 15.81 10.26 -31.83
N LEU A 58 16.94 9.57 -31.65
CA LEU A 58 17.19 8.71 -30.50
C LEU A 58 17.24 9.51 -29.19
N THR A 59 17.95 10.66 -29.19
CA THR A 59 18.00 11.55 -28.02
C THR A 59 16.63 12.10 -27.67
N HIS A 60 15.86 12.53 -28.67
CA HIS A 60 14.50 13.02 -28.46
C HIS A 60 13.61 11.93 -27.86
N ARG A 61 13.64 10.73 -28.43
CA ARG A 61 12.88 9.58 -27.92
C ARG A 61 13.30 9.16 -26.51
N HIS A 62 14.59 9.25 -26.17
CA HIS A 62 15.07 9.02 -24.81
C HIS A 62 14.48 10.03 -23.81
N MET A 63 14.41 11.30 -24.19
CA MET A 63 13.78 12.32 -23.35
C MET A 63 12.29 12.07 -23.17
N GLU A 64 11.57 11.73 -24.24
CA GLU A 64 10.14 11.38 -24.18
C GLU A 64 9.88 10.15 -23.30
N LEU A 65 10.71 9.10 -23.44
CA LEU A 65 10.59 7.90 -22.62
C LEU A 65 10.87 8.18 -21.15
N ASN A 66 11.91 8.95 -20.82
CA ASN A 66 12.18 9.33 -19.44
C ASN A 66 11.03 10.15 -18.85
N ASN A 67 10.47 11.09 -19.60
CA ASN A 67 9.30 11.84 -19.16
C ASN A 67 8.08 10.92 -18.96
N ALA A 68 7.84 9.99 -19.89
CA ALA A 68 6.78 9.00 -19.75
C ALA A 68 6.98 8.09 -18.53
N ILE A 69 8.22 7.69 -18.23
CA ILE A 69 8.57 6.92 -17.02
C ILE A 69 8.32 7.74 -15.76
N GLU A 70 8.73 9.02 -15.72
CA GLU A 70 8.45 9.91 -14.60
C GLU A 70 6.94 10.10 -14.39
N GLU A 71 6.19 10.27 -15.48
CA GLU A 71 4.74 10.39 -15.43
C GLU A 71 4.07 9.08 -15.01
N LEU A 72 4.60 7.93 -15.42
CA LEU A 72 4.14 6.63 -14.98
C LEU A 72 4.45 6.40 -13.49
N HIS A 73 5.62 6.79 -13.00
CA HIS A 73 5.93 6.80 -11.57
C HIS A 73 5.04 7.77 -10.78
N ARG A 74 4.68 8.93 -11.34
CA ARG A 74 3.70 9.84 -10.73
C ARG A 74 2.30 9.23 -10.70
N ARG A 75 1.89 8.52 -11.76
CA ARG A 75 0.55 7.94 -11.94
C ARG A 75 0.36 6.59 -11.28
N ASP A 76 1.43 5.84 -11.04
CA ASP A 76 1.43 4.61 -10.25
C ASP A 76 1.31 4.94 -8.74
N ALA A 77 0.38 5.85 -8.43
CA ALA A 77 0.05 6.41 -7.14
C ALA A 77 -0.76 5.44 -6.27
N VAL A 78 -0.96 4.19 -6.71
CA VAL A 78 -1.18 3.07 -5.78
C VAL A 78 0.05 2.90 -4.88
N GLY A 79 1.22 3.41 -5.27
CA GLY A 79 2.44 3.53 -4.48
C GLY A 79 2.76 4.91 -3.90
N SER A 80 1.82 5.88 -3.89
CA SER A 80 2.12 7.20 -3.28
C SER A 80 2.42 7.05 -1.78
N PRO A 81 3.37 7.83 -1.21
CA PRO A 81 3.67 7.78 0.21
C PRO A 81 2.42 8.05 1.06
N ALA A 82 1.49 8.88 0.58
CA ALA A 82 0.21 9.13 1.22
C ALA A 82 -0.71 7.89 1.24
N ALA A 83 -0.78 7.10 0.16
CA ALA A 83 -1.55 5.86 0.13
C ALA A 83 -0.93 4.78 1.02
N ARG A 84 0.40 4.67 1.06
CA ARG A 84 1.12 3.77 1.99
C ARG A 84 0.90 4.15 3.44
N GLU A 85 1.00 5.44 3.75
CA GLU A 85 0.76 5.97 5.09
C GLU A 85 -0.70 5.78 5.51
N LEU A 86 -1.65 5.96 4.60
CA LEU A 86 -3.07 5.70 4.86
C LEU A 86 -3.34 4.21 5.13
N LEU A 87 -2.81 3.31 4.31
CA LEU A 87 -2.95 1.86 4.51
C LEU A 87 -2.32 1.42 5.84
N LYS A 88 -1.13 1.93 6.16
CA LYS A 88 -0.47 1.69 7.44
C LYS A 88 -1.32 2.16 8.63
N ARG A 89 -1.87 3.38 8.55
CA ARG A 89 -2.79 3.89 9.59
C ARG A 89 -4.07 3.07 9.70
N GLN A 90 -4.59 2.56 8.58
CA GLN A 90 -5.76 1.69 8.60
C GLN A 90 -5.45 0.33 9.23
N GLU A 91 -4.28 -0.25 8.96
CA GLU A 91 -3.81 -1.50 9.58
C GLU A 91 -3.61 -1.33 11.10
N GLU A 92 -2.99 -0.24 11.53
CA GLU A 92 -2.82 0.11 12.94
C GLU A 92 -4.18 0.32 13.64
N ALA A 93 -5.10 1.06 13.00
CA ALA A 93 -6.44 1.30 13.53
C ALA A 93 -7.27 0.01 13.61
N MET A 94 -7.19 -0.87 12.61
CA MET A 94 -7.86 -2.17 12.63
C MET A 94 -7.32 -3.08 13.73
N THR A 95 -6.00 -3.10 13.93
CA THR A 95 -5.37 -3.87 15.00
C THR A 95 -5.81 -3.38 16.38
N ALA A 96 -5.82 -2.07 16.59
CA ALA A 96 -6.31 -1.48 17.84
C ALA A 96 -7.80 -1.78 18.07
N ALA A 97 -8.63 -1.67 17.03
CA ALA A 97 -10.05 -2.03 17.11
C ALA A 97 -10.27 -3.51 17.41
N ASN A 98 -9.47 -4.40 16.82
CA ASN A 98 -9.54 -5.84 17.08
C ASN A 98 -9.19 -6.17 18.53
N ASN A 99 -8.11 -5.60 19.06
CA ASN A 99 -7.72 -5.79 20.46
C ASN A 99 -8.80 -5.26 21.42
N ALA A 100 -9.38 -4.09 21.12
CA ALA A 100 -10.46 -3.53 21.93
C ALA A 100 -11.74 -4.40 21.91
N LEU A 101 -12.04 -5.03 20.77
CA LEU A 101 -13.15 -5.98 20.67
C LEU A 101 -12.88 -7.26 21.46
N GLU A 102 -11.67 -7.81 21.38
CA GLU A 102 -11.26 -8.98 22.16
C GLU A 102 -11.38 -8.71 23.67
N THR A 103 -10.85 -7.60 24.16
CA THR A 103 -11.00 -7.20 25.57
C THR A 103 -12.47 -6.99 25.96
N ARG A 104 -13.29 -6.38 25.10
CA ARG A 104 -14.74 -6.24 25.37
C ARG A 104 -15.45 -7.59 25.42
N GLN A 105 -15.05 -8.54 24.58
CA GLN A 105 -15.65 -9.87 24.55
C GLN A 105 -15.32 -10.63 25.84
N GLU A 106 -14.07 -10.58 26.29
CA GLU A 106 -13.66 -11.12 27.60
C GLU A 106 -14.43 -10.46 28.76
N GLN A 107 -14.57 -9.13 28.75
CA GLN A 107 -15.35 -8.41 29.77
C GLN A 107 -16.84 -8.82 29.73
N ASN A 108 -17.41 -9.03 28.54
CA ASN A 108 -18.81 -9.45 28.39
C ASN A 108 -19.04 -10.83 29.00
N ASP A 109 -18.12 -11.77 28.77
CA ASP A 109 -18.19 -13.13 29.33
C ASP A 109 -18.11 -13.11 30.86
N VAL A 110 -17.24 -12.28 31.45
CA VAL A 110 -17.14 -12.10 32.91
C VAL A 110 -18.43 -11.49 33.48
N VAL A 111 -18.99 -10.46 32.81
CA VAL A 111 -20.25 -9.84 33.24
C VAL A 111 -21.40 -10.83 33.17
N PHE A 112 -21.52 -11.62 32.10
CA PHE A 112 -22.55 -12.66 32.00
C PHE A 112 -22.42 -13.71 33.09
N ASN A 113 -21.20 -14.16 33.40
CA ASN A 113 -20.98 -15.11 34.48
C ASN A 113 -21.36 -14.51 35.85
N SER A 114 -21.06 -13.23 36.07
CA SER A 114 -21.45 -12.52 37.29
C SER A 114 -22.98 -12.36 37.40
N MET A 115 -23.67 -12.07 36.30
CA MET A 115 -25.14 -12.00 36.25
C MET A 115 -25.77 -13.36 36.50
N GLU A 116 -25.22 -14.43 35.93
CA GLU A 116 -25.68 -15.80 36.20
C GLU A 116 -25.55 -16.14 37.68
N ARG A 117 -24.40 -15.79 38.30
CA ARG A 117 -24.19 -16.00 39.74
C ARG A 117 -25.14 -15.17 40.60
N LEU A 118 -25.37 -13.89 40.25
CA LEU A 118 -26.33 -13.02 40.94
C LEU A 118 -27.77 -13.51 40.80
N LEU A 119 -28.18 -13.98 39.62
CA LEU A 119 -29.50 -14.57 39.40
C LEU A 119 -29.69 -15.82 40.26
N ASN A 120 -28.69 -16.70 40.32
CA ASN A 120 -28.75 -17.88 41.18
C ASN A 120 -28.87 -17.51 42.67
N MET A 121 -28.09 -16.53 43.13
CA MET A 121 -28.21 -16.01 44.49
C MET A 121 -29.57 -15.36 44.77
N GLN A 122 -30.14 -14.64 43.80
CA GLN A 122 -31.46 -14.02 43.92
C GLN A 122 -32.58 -15.06 43.99
N VAL A 123 -32.51 -16.12 43.19
CA VAL A 123 -33.46 -17.25 43.24
C VAL A 123 -33.39 -17.92 44.61
N GLU A 124 -32.19 -18.16 45.12
CA GLU A 124 -31.99 -18.73 46.45
C GLU A 124 -32.51 -17.81 47.56
N GLN A 125 -32.20 -16.51 47.49
CA GLN A 125 -32.70 -15.50 48.42
C GLN A 125 -34.22 -15.39 48.38
N THR A 126 -34.82 -15.45 47.19
CA THR A 126 -36.29 -15.41 47.02
C THR A 126 -36.95 -16.65 47.58
N ALA A 127 -36.37 -17.83 47.35
CA ALA A 127 -36.85 -19.08 47.96
C ALA A 127 -36.74 -19.04 49.49
N ASN A 128 -35.63 -18.51 50.02
CA ASN A 128 -35.44 -18.33 51.45
C ASN A 128 -36.45 -17.33 52.04
N MET A 129 -36.69 -16.20 51.39
CA MET A 129 -37.71 -15.22 51.78
C MET A 129 -39.13 -15.79 51.73
N GLN A 130 -39.45 -16.58 50.70
CA GLN A 130 -40.74 -17.27 50.61
C GLN A 130 -40.95 -18.26 51.75
N ARG A 131 -39.90 -19.02 52.14
CA ARG A 131 -39.96 -19.90 53.31
C ARG A 131 -40.12 -19.11 54.61
N ALA A 132 -39.35 -18.03 54.81
CA ALA A 132 -39.47 -17.18 55.99
C ALA A 132 -40.85 -16.50 56.10
N MET A 133 -41.42 -16.06 54.97
CA MET A 133 -42.78 -15.52 54.91
C MET A 133 -43.84 -16.59 55.19
N SER A 134 -43.65 -17.81 54.68
CA SER A 134 -44.50 -18.95 55.01
C SER A 134 -44.47 -19.27 56.50
N ASP A 135 -43.28 -19.27 57.12
CA ASP A 135 -43.10 -19.51 58.55
C ASP A 135 -43.74 -18.39 59.38
N LEU A 136 -43.60 -17.13 58.97
CA LEU A 136 -44.26 -16.00 59.63
C LEU A 136 -45.79 -16.04 59.49
N LEU A 137 -46.32 -16.41 58.33
CA LEU A 137 -47.76 -16.63 58.17
C LEU A 137 -48.24 -17.78 59.07
N GLN A 138 -47.48 -18.86 59.15
CA GLN A 138 -47.79 -19.98 60.03
C GLN A 138 -47.74 -19.58 61.51
N HIS A 139 -46.79 -18.71 61.88
CA HIS A 139 -46.69 -18.15 63.23
C HIS A 139 -47.84 -17.18 63.56
N LEU A 140 -48.20 -16.30 62.62
CA LEU A 140 -49.34 -15.37 62.76
C LEU A 140 -50.68 -16.10 62.86
N ILE A 141 -50.86 -17.22 62.17
CA ILE A 141 -52.05 -18.08 62.29
C ILE A 141 -52.09 -18.75 63.68
N SER A 142 -50.92 -19.07 64.26
CA SER A 142 -50.83 -19.70 65.58
C SER A 142 -50.99 -18.75 66.78
N GLN A 143 -50.88 -17.43 66.58
CA GLN A 143 -51.04 -16.42 67.65
C GLN A 143 -52.00 -15.29 67.25
N PRO A 144 -53.32 -15.51 67.35
CA PRO A 144 -54.31 -14.50 66.99
C PRO A 144 -54.65 -13.64 68.21
N ARG A 145 -53.83 -12.62 68.52
CA ARG A 145 -54.23 -11.30 69.09
C ARG A 145 -53.07 -10.58 69.78
N GLY A 146 -52.80 -9.37 69.30
CA GLY A 146 -51.97 -8.38 69.99
C GLY A 146 -51.41 -7.34 69.03
N HIS A 147 -52.17 -6.25 68.86
CA HIS A 147 -51.79 -4.95 68.28
C HIS A 147 -50.30 -4.78 67.90
N PHE A 148 -49.95 -4.73 66.61
CA PHE A 148 -48.60 -4.36 66.17
C PHE A 148 -48.60 -2.92 65.65
N THR A 149 -47.98 -2.01 66.39
CA THR A 149 -47.56 -0.70 65.86
C THR A 149 -46.43 -0.94 64.88
N MET A 150 -46.66 -0.63 63.61
CA MET A 150 -45.63 -0.61 62.57
C MET A 150 -44.66 0.53 62.87
N SER A 151 -43.64 0.26 63.69
CA SER A 151 -42.45 1.08 63.73
C SER A 151 -41.60 0.70 62.52
N ASP A 152 -41.43 1.66 61.61
CA ASP A 152 -40.49 1.62 60.51
C ASP A 152 -39.07 1.57 61.09
N SER A 153 -38.50 0.36 61.22
CA SER A 153 -37.07 0.17 61.42
C SER A 153 -36.55 -0.76 60.34
N VAL A 154 -35.94 -0.17 59.31
CA VAL A 154 -35.00 -0.87 58.44
C VAL A 154 -33.78 -1.21 59.29
N VAL A 155 -33.82 -2.36 59.96
CA VAL A 155 -32.62 -2.96 60.55
C VAL A 155 -31.91 -3.68 59.42
N VAL A 156 -30.89 -3.04 58.85
CA VAL A 156 -29.84 -3.73 58.10
C VAL A 156 -29.12 -4.61 59.11
N GLN A 157 -29.52 -5.88 59.19
CA GLN A 157 -28.80 -6.86 59.96
C GLN A 157 -27.52 -7.15 59.19
N GLU A 158 -26.46 -6.42 59.53
CA GLU A 158 -25.12 -6.53 58.97
C GLU A 158 -24.56 -7.91 59.33
N GLN A 159 -24.89 -8.89 58.48
CA GLN A 159 -24.38 -10.25 58.55
C GLN A 159 -22.92 -10.19 58.11
N ARG A 160 -22.01 -9.94 59.07
CA ARG A 160 -20.54 -9.73 58.93
C ARG A 160 -19.75 -10.74 58.07
N ASN A 161 -20.38 -11.73 57.45
CA ASN A 161 -19.77 -12.66 56.51
C ASN A 161 -20.18 -12.44 55.04
N GLN A 162 -21.21 -11.64 54.74
CA GLN A 162 -21.61 -11.28 53.35
C GLN A 162 -21.07 -9.91 52.90
N ASP A 163 -20.73 -9.02 53.83
CA ASP A 163 -20.15 -7.72 53.49
C ASP A 163 -18.80 -7.83 52.81
N THR A 164 -18.01 -8.85 53.10
CA THR A 164 -16.69 -9.00 52.47
C THR A 164 -16.81 -9.17 50.97
N GLY A 165 -17.74 -10.02 50.51
CA GLY A 165 -17.94 -10.27 49.08
C GLY A 165 -18.57 -9.08 48.36
N LEU A 166 -19.60 -8.46 48.95
CA LEU A 166 -20.24 -7.27 48.35
C LEU A 166 -19.28 -6.07 48.35
N SER A 167 -18.54 -5.85 49.44
CA SER A 167 -17.55 -4.76 49.53
C SER A 167 -16.39 -4.97 48.57
N GLU A 168 -15.91 -6.20 48.39
CA GLU A 168 -14.92 -6.50 47.34
C GLU A 168 -15.47 -6.22 45.95
N THR A 169 -16.73 -6.58 45.69
CA THR A 169 -17.37 -6.32 44.39
C THR A 169 -17.52 -4.82 44.14
N PHE A 170 -17.95 -4.04 45.15
CA PHE A 170 -18.06 -2.59 45.05
C PHE A 170 -16.71 -1.91 44.91
N ASN A 171 -15.68 -2.40 45.61
CA ASN A 171 -14.33 -1.88 45.49
C ASN A 171 -13.75 -2.13 44.09
N LEU A 172 -13.97 -3.31 43.52
CA LEU A 172 -13.56 -3.63 42.14
C LEU A 172 -14.25 -2.75 41.11
N ILE A 173 -15.54 -2.45 41.29
CA ILE A 173 -16.30 -1.55 40.42
C ILE A 173 -15.78 -0.12 40.54
N ASN A 174 -15.49 0.34 41.76
CA ASN A 174 -15.00 1.69 42.00
C ASN A 174 -13.57 1.88 41.42
N GLU A 175 -12.71 0.88 41.58
CA GLU A 175 -11.36 0.87 41.00
C GLU A 175 -11.40 0.84 39.46
N TRP A 176 -12.36 0.12 38.87
CA TRP A 176 -12.59 0.11 37.43
C TRP A 176 -13.10 1.46 36.89
N LEU A 177 -14.03 2.11 37.61
CA LEU A 177 -14.53 3.45 37.27
C LEU A 177 -13.40 4.50 37.30
N ASP A 178 -12.51 4.43 38.28
CA ASP A 178 -11.36 5.31 38.38
C ASP A 178 -10.34 5.04 37.25
N ALA A 179 -10.15 3.78 36.83
CA ALA A 179 -9.27 3.43 35.70
C ALA A 179 -9.82 3.88 34.33
N GLU A 180 -11.15 3.83 34.14
CA GLU A 180 -11.84 4.31 32.94
C GLU A 180 -11.79 5.84 32.83
N ALA A 181 -11.95 6.56 33.96
CA ALA A 181 -11.88 8.02 34.01
C ALA A 181 -10.49 8.58 33.70
N VAL A 182 -9.43 7.81 33.96
CA VAL A 182 -8.03 8.19 33.66
C VAL A 182 -7.63 7.84 32.21
N SER A 183 -8.36 6.95 31.53
CA SER A 183 -8.07 6.51 30.16
C SER A 183 -8.85 7.24 29.05
N SER A 184 -9.73 8.18 29.39
CA SER A 184 -10.38 9.06 28.39
C SER A 184 -9.54 10.33 28.13
N PRO A 185 -9.19 10.63 26.87
CA PRO A 185 -8.57 11.91 26.48
C PRO A 185 -9.55 13.09 26.47
#